data_AF-A0A9P0LXV5-F1
#
_entry.id   AF-A0A9P0LXV5-F1
#
_cell.length_a   1.000
_cell.length_b   1.000
_cell.length_c   1.000
_cell.angle_alpha   90.00
_cell.angle_beta   90.00
_cell.angle_gamma   90.00
#
_symmetry.space_group_name_H-M   'P 1'
#
loop_
_entity.id
_entity.type
_entity.pdbx_description
1 polymer ?
#
loop_
_entity_poly.entity_id
_entity_poly.type
_entity_poly.pdbx_seq_one_letter_code
_entity_poly.pdbx_strand_id
1 'polypeptide(L)'
;MRECVAIVLFALISGMRWNFCSGIYLDEILRENDTADDLIEMYIPTMRAQGALCRKHSIFYADELKKYRLWAAEMFDATTKFPSGVLYGATYDFGNFDECLEIKVPYDKNGFSGQYCMAKFIIVPPSEETASSSVNSFDYEHGDYVSYYNFTVWDKIISYRSRQRNPRNEMNFAFCLPSSCNYEDLQYSLKQLVREFTNKTNYKLQVEVDKGHCQIDEATVLERGDKIYLFFIASLLSLVIVASIYDVITKRDDFAMYRLKDGIHTLLICFSFPRNVRKLTSNTKSKGSNNFNCMAGMKVYSMFCIILLHRNMFDLGSATSNPKVIEQYYSKFGLTFILNGPILVDTFFTLSGFLATYLALNHLAKAKRRNILLLYFHRYIRMAPTYAVILAFYCTLLTKLGNGPLWKDRVVAEQEKCRKVWWANLLFINNYVNTQYYCMFQSWYMACDMNAFIFVPIICLIMVKKARLGVMITLVLMMASAITVFITVLTYDEAPIILLYMKMLLQPNTDSTFLRIYIPGHMRAASYFVGVLAGYLKYKMVSENLKSRRSGCMWDG
;
A
#
# COMPACT_ATOMS: atom_id res chain seq x y z
N MET A 1 -16.41 12.29 55.28
CA MET A 1 -17.63 11.78 55.91
C MET A 1 -18.80 12.49 55.27
N ARG A 2 -19.70 11.72 54.63
CA ARG A 2 -21.16 11.94 54.48
C ARG A 2 -21.55 13.40 54.18
N GLU A 3 -21.82 13.80 52.93
CA GLU A 3 -23.20 13.75 52.40
C GLU A 3 -23.39 14.06 50.89
N CYS A 4 -22.37 14.09 50.02
CA CYS A 4 -22.58 14.49 48.60
C CYS A 4 -22.44 13.39 47.52
N VAL A 5 -22.46 12.10 47.88
CA VAL A 5 -22.32 10.98 46.92
C VAL A 5 -23.63 10.17 46.75
N ALA A 6 -24.70 10.52 47.45
CA ALA A 6 -25.93 9.71 47.50
C ALA A 6 -27.09 10.19 46.60
N ILE A 7 -27.00 11.33 45.90
CA ILE A 7 -28.16 11.88 45.15
C ILE A 7 -28.06 11.67 43.63
N VAL A 8 -26.87 11.47 43.06
CA VAL A 8 -26.73 11.18 41.62
C VAL A 8 -26.76 9.67 41.32
N LEU A 9 -26.49 8.82 42.31
CA LEU A 9 -26.54 7.36 42.16
C LEU A 9 -27.88 6.71 42.54
N PHE A 10 -28.80 7.41 43.22
CA PHE A 10 -30.11 6.84 43.59
C PHE A 10 -31.25 7.18 42.61
N ALA A 11 -31.07 8.23 41.78
CA ALA A 11 -32.02 8.59 40.72
C ALA A 11 -31.90 7.70 39.46
N LEU A 12 -30.81 6.92 39.34
CA LEU A 12 -30.60 5.97 38.23
C LEU A 12 -30.92 4.50 38.61
N ILE A 13 -31.25 4.21 39.87
CA ILE A 13 -31.40 2.83 40.36
C ILE A 13 -32.86 2.44 40.72
N SER A 14 -33.81 3.38 40.71
CA SER A 14 -35.20 3.10 41.16
C SER A 14 -36.28 3.01 40.06
N GLY A 15 -35.91 2.91 38.78
CA GLY A 15 -36.89 2.81 37.67
C GLY A 15 -36.67 1.69 36.65
N MET A 16 -35.44 1.20 36.45
CA MET A 16 -35.15 0.28 35.34
C MET A 16 -35.19 -1.17 35.81
N ARG A 17 -36.35 -1.81 35.59
CA ARG A 17 -36.46 -3.27 35.54
C ARG A 17 -35.56 -3.79 34.43
N TRP A 18 -34.61 -4.61 34.83
CA TRP A 18 -33.70 -5.40 34.01
C TRP A 18 -34.41 -6.11 32.86
N ASN A 19 -33.92 -5.94 31.64
CA ASN A 19 -33.78 -7.00 30.64
C ASN A 19 -32.77 -6.59 29.57
N PHE A 20 -31.52 -7.00 29.79
CA PHE A 20 -30.40 -6.88 28.88
C PHE A 20 -30.45 -8.04 27.87
N CYS A 21 -30.83 -7.75 26.63
CA CYS A 21 -30.49 -8.53 25.44
C CYS A 21 -30.57 -7.59 24.22
N SER A 22 -29.65 -7.76 23.29
CA SER A 22 -29.28 -6.90 22.15
C SER A 22 -30.38 -6.54 21.12
N GLY A 23 -31.67 -6.76 21.43
CA GLY A 23 -32.81 -6.36 20.59
C GLY A 23 -33.62 -5.16 21.12
N ILE A 24 -33.33 -4.64 22.31
CA ILE A 24 -34.17 -3.61 22.99
C ILE A 24 -33.74 -2.17 22.68
N TYR A 25 -32.57 -1.93 22.09
CA TYR A 25 -32.14 -0.57 21.73
C TYR A 25 -33.14 0.10 20.78
N LEU A 26 -33.70 -0.65 19.81
CA LEU A 26 -34.70 -0.11 18.88
C LEU A 26 -36.06 0.15 19.57
N ASP A 27 -36.45 -0.70 20.53
CA ASP A 27 -37.76 -0.65 21.18
C ASP A 27 -37.87 0.52 22.18
N GLU A 28 -36.77 0.88 22.83
CA GLU A 28 -36.67 2.04 23.73
C GLU A 28 -36.54 3.35 22.94
N ILE A 29 -35.87 3.32 21.78
CA ILE A 29 -35.78 4.46 20.84
C ILE A 29 -37.15 4.84 20.27
N LEU A 30 -38.01 3.86 19.98
CA LEU A 30 -39.26 4.07 19.24
C LEU A 30 -40.48 4.38 20.14
N ARG A 31 -40.33 4.40 21.48
CA ARG A 31 -41.46 4.49 22.43
C ARG A 31 -41.87 5.88 22.89
N GLU A 32 -41.06 6.92 22.64
CA GLU A 32 -41.37 8.31 23.03
C GLU A 32 -41.48 9.22 21.79
N ASN A 33 -42.68 9.75 21.53
CA ASN A 33 -43.02 10.37 20.23
C ASN A 33 -42.16 11.58 19.82
N ASP A 34 -41.70 12.44 20.75
CA ASP A 34 -40.92 13.64 20.38
C ASP A 34 -39.40 13.39 20.33
N THR A 35 -38.88 12.44 21.11
CA THR A 35 -37.44 12.10 21.16
C THR A 35 -37.05 11.02 20.15
N ALA A 36 -37.98 10.15 19.77
CA ALA A 36 -37.78 9.11 18.76
C ALA A 36 -37.52 9.69 17.37
N ASP A 37 -38.26 10.74 16.99
CA ASP A 37 -38.15 11.35 15.67
C ASP A 37 -36.81 12.08 15.49
N ASP A 38 -36.37 12.81 16.53
CA ASP A 38 -35.05 13.46 16.56
C ASP A 38 -33.90 12.44 16.46
N LEU A 39 -34.05 11.26 17.10
CA LEU A 39 -33.02 10.23 17.06
C LEU A 39 -32.99 9.48 15.72
N ILE A 40 -34.15 9.21 15.12
CA ILE A 40 -34.24 8.62 13.79
C ILE A 40 -33.64 9.56 12.75
N GLU A 41 -33.87 10.87 12.88
CA GLU A 41 -33.24 11.88 12.00
C GLU A 41 -31.71 11.86 12.06
N MET A 42 -31.10 11.52 13.20
CA MET A 42 -29.65 11.40 13.31
C MET A 42 -29.09 10.24 12.48
N TYR A 43 -29.81 9.12 12.39
CA TYR A 43 -29.38 7.93 11.64
C TYR A 43 -29.88 7.90 10.19
N ILE A 44 -30.98 8.62 9.91
CA ILE A 44 -31.58 8.79 8.57
C ILE A 44 -31.63 10.30 8.26
N PRO A 45 -30.48 10.98 8.11
CA PRO A 45 -30.44 12.43 7.93
C PRO A 45 -31.15 12.87 6.64
N THR A 46 -31.21 12.00 5.63
CA THR A 46 -31.81 12.28 4.32
C THR A 46 -33.33 12.42 4.32
N MET A 47 -34.00 12.29 5.46
CA MET A 47 -35.41 12.73 5.60
C MET A 47 -35.58 14.23 5.34
N ARG A 48 -34.52 15.03 5.53
CA ARG A 48 -34.48 16.46 5.20
C ARG A 48 -33.70 16.77 3.92
N ALA A 49 -33.48 15.77 3.06
CA ALA A 49 -32.77 15.94 1.80
C ALA A 49 -33.46 16.93 0.85
N GLN A 50 -32.67 17.58 -0.01
CA GLN A 50 -33.19 18.48 -1.04
C GLN A 50 -33.94 17.70 -2.12
N GLY A 51 -33.39 16.58 -2.57
CA GLY A 51 -33.98 15.69 -3.55
C GLY A 51 -35.34 15.15 -3.08
N ALA A 52 -36.40 15.46 -3.84
CA ALA A 52 -37.76 15.03 -3.49
C ALA A 52 -37.91 13.50 -3.43
N LEU A 53 -37.26 12.78 -4.34
CA LEU A 53 -37.29 11.31 -4.37
C LEU A 53 -36.54 10.71 -3.19
N CYS A 54 -35.31 11.17 -2.94
CA CYS A 54 -34.51 10.78 -1.78
C CYS A 54 -35.26 10.99 -0.47
N ARG A 55 -35.89 12.16 -0.32
CA ARG A 55 -36.71 12.49 0.85
C ARG A 55 -37.89 11.53 1.00
N LYS A 56 -38.65 11.27 -0.08
CA LYS A 56 -39.79 10.35 -0.06
C LYS A 56 -39.38 8.93 0.36
N HIS A 57 -38.29 8.41 -0.21
CA HIS A 57 -37.78 7.08 0.14
C HIS A 57 -37.22 7.03 1.57
N SER A 58 -36.57 8.09 2.03
CA SER A 58 -36.02 8.17 3.40
C SER A 58 -37.13 8.22 4.46
N ILE A 59 -38.22 8.95 4.20
CA ILE A 59 -39.40 8.97 5.07
C ILE A 59 -40.07 7.59 5.10
N PHE A 60 -40.24 6.95 3.93
CA PHE A 60 -40.76 5.59 3.86
C PHE A 60 -39.89 4.60 4.64
N TYR A 61 -38.57 4.72 4.53
CA TYR A 61 -37.62 3.93 5.31
C TYR A 61 -37.81 4.16 6.81
N ALA A 62 -37.87 5.40 7.28
CA ALA A 62 -38.13 5.69 8.69
C ALA A 62 -39.47 5.13 9.18
N ASP A 63 -40.53 5.24 8.39
CA ASP A 63 -41.86 4.72 8.73
C ASP A 63 -41.88 3.19 8.83
N GLU A 64 -41.16 2.49 7.96
CA GLU A 64 -41.05 1.03 8.02
C GLU A 64 -40.08 0.55 9.11
N LEU A 65 -39.08 1.36 9.48
CA LEU A 65 -38.24 1.10 10.65
C LEU A 65 -39.06 1.15 11.95
N LYS A 66 -39.95 2.14 12.08
CA LYS A 66 -40.92 2.24 13.20
C LYS A 66 -41.85 1.02 13.29
N LYS A 67 -42.10 0.35 12.16
CA LYS A 67 -42.90 -0.90 12.08
C LYS A 67 -42.06 -2.17 12.25
N TYR A 68 -40.78 -2.04 12.62
CA TYR A 68 -39.85 -3.15 12.82
C TYR A 68 -39.72 -4.06 11.58
N ARG A 69 -39.78 -3.47 10.37
CA ARG A 69 -39.53 -4.25 9.15
C ARG A 69 -38.07 -4.66 9.08
N LEU A 70 -37.83 -5.92 8.67
CA LEU A 70 -36.50 -6.49 8.59
C LEU A 70 -35.55 -5.66 7.71
N TRP A 71 -35.92 -5.38 6.46
CA TRP A 71 -35.06 -4.63 5.54
C TRP A 71 -34.69 -3.23 6.08
N ALA A 72 -35.63 -2.58 6.78
CA ALA A 72 -35.40 -1.27 7.38
C ALA A 72 -34.48 -1.41 8.62
N ALA A 73 -34.69 -2.45 9.42
CA ALA A 73 -33.80 -2.78 10.53
C ALA A 73 -32.37 -3.14 10.05
N GLU A 74 -32.21 -3.83 8.92
CA GLU A 74 -30.92 -4.14 8.29
C GLU A 74 -30.24 -2.86 7.76
N MET A 75 -30.98 -1.95 7.10
CA MET A 75 -30.44 -0.63 6.72
C MET A 75 -30.01 0.17 7.96
N PHE A 76 -30.77 0.07 9.04
CA PHE A 76 -30.41 0.70 10.29
C PHE A 76 -29.15 0.03 10.84
N ASP A 77 -29.11 -1.28 11.06
CA ASP A 77 -27.96 -2.00 11.61
C ASP A 77 -26.66 -1.72 10.85
N ALA A 78 -26.75 -1.68 9.51
CA ALA A 78 -25.63 -1.36 8.63
C ALA A 78 -25.05 0.07 8.79
N THR A 79 -25.82 1.01 9.34
CA THR A 79 -25.41 2.40 9.59
C THR A 79 -24.63 2.52 10.91
N THR A 80 -23.52 3.26 10.90
CA THR A 80 -22.72 3.54 12.11
C THR A 80 -23.58 4.08 13.25
N LYS A 81 -23.37 3.54 14.46
CA LYS A 81 -24.04 3.98 15.68
C LYS A 81 -23.21 4.99 16.44
N PHE A 82 -22.42 4.52 17.40
CA PHE A 82 -21.48 5.33 18.14
C PHE A 82 -20.09 4.74 17.97
N PRO A 83 -19.10 5.52 17.48
CA PRO A 83 -17.76 5.00 17.30
C PRO A 83 -17.15 4.67 18.66
N SER A 84 -16.66 3.45 18.81
CA SER A 84 -15.88 3.06 19.98
C SER A 84 -14.40 3.31 19.73
N GLY A 85 -13.63 3.58 20.80
CA GLY A 85 -12.18 3.67 20.68
C GLY A 85 -11.63 4.91 19.97
N VAL A 86 -12.43 5.98 19.79
CA VAL A 86 -11.96 7.29 19.27
C VAL A 86 -10.72 7.78 20.02
N LEU A 87 -10.77 7.75 21.36
CA LEU A 87 -9.66 8.12 22.21
C LEU A 87 -8.52 7.09 22.19
N TYR A 88 -8.66 5.97 21.48
CA TYR A 88 -7.58 5.02 21.14
C TYR A 88 -7.12 5.17 19.68
N GLY A 89 -7.70 6.12 18.95
CA GLY A 89 -7.33 6.47 17.58
C GLY A 89 -8.28 5.95 16.51
N ALA A 90 -9.35 5.22 16.87
CA ALA A 90 -10.32 4.74 15.88
C ALA A 90 -10.99 5.93 15.17
N THR A 91 -10.60 6.18 13.92
CA THR A 91 -11.12 7.28 13.08
C THR A 91 -12.05 6.78 11.98
N TYR A 92 -12.24 5.47 11.85
CA TYR A 92 -13.15 4.86 10.89
C TYR A 92 -14.11 3.92 11.62
N ASP A 93 -15.39 4.12 11.39
CA ASP A 93 -16.44 3.16 11.66
C ASP A 93 -17.13 2.86 10.33
N PHE A 94 -16.95 1.64 9.84
CA PHE A 94 -17.41 1.26 8.51
C PHE A 94 -18.87 0.82 8.49
N GLY A 95 -19.55 0.69 9.63
CA GLY A 95 -20.84 -0.01 9.68
C GLY A 95 -20.74 -1.40 9.03
N ASN A 96 -21.85 -1.89 8.47
CA ASN A 96 -21.87 -3.11 7.68
C ASN A 96 -22.05 -2.80 6.19
N PHE A 97 -20.94 -2.80 5.46
CA PHE A 97 -20.90 -2.44 4.04
C PHE A 97 -21.71 -3.42 3.17
N ASP A 98 -21.49 -4.72 3.35
CA ASP A 98 -22.10 -5.75 2.49
C ASP A 98 -23.61 -5.84 2.76
N GLU A 99 -24.02 -5.81 4.04
CA GLU A 99 -25.43 -5.78 4.43
C GLU A 99 -26.18 -4.61 3.79
N CYS A 100 -25.58 -3.40 3.79
CA CYS A 100 -26.21 -2.25 3.17
C CYS A 100 -26.45 -2.44 1.66
N LEU A 101 -25.48 -3.02 0.95
CA LEU A 101 -25.54 -3.17 -0.50
C LEU A 101 -26.47 -4.28 -0.97
N GLU A 102 -26.68 -5.31 -0.15
CA GLU A 102 -27.57 -6.43 -0.49
C GLU A 102 -29.06 -6.06 -0.43
N ILE A 103 -29.41 -4.98 0.28
CA ILE A 103 -30.80 -4.57 0.53
C ILE A 103 -31.48 -4.10 -0.76
N LYS A 104 -32.63 -4.70 -1.06
CA LYS A 104 -33.50 -4.36 -2.20
C LYS A 104 -34.94 -4.18 -1.73
N VAL A 105 -35.47 -2.99 -1.93
CA VAL A 105 -36.78 -2.57 -1.41
C VAL A 105 -37.77 -2.41 -2.56
N PRO A 106 -38.87 -3.19 -2.58
CA PRO A 106 -39.95 -2.95 -3.52
C PRO A 106 -40.69 -1.66 -3.11
N TYR A 107 -40.65 -0.65 -3.97
CA TYR A 107 -41.28 0.65 -3.74
C TYR A 107 -41.81 1.21 -5.06
N ASP A 108 -43.12 1.47 -5.12
CA ASP A 108 -43.82 1.82 -6.37
C ASP A 108 -43.45 0.84 -7.52
N LYS A 109 -43.28 1.33 -8.76
CA LYS A 109 -42.92 0.48 -9.93
C LYS A 109 -41.42 0.25 -10.10
N ASN A 110 -40.57 1.05 -9.45
CA ASN A 110 -39.14 1.10 -9.75
C ASN A 110 -38.26 0.53 -8.61
N GLY A 111 -38.78 0.45 -7.38
CA GLY A 111 -38.00 0.05 -6.20
C GLY A 111 -36.84 0.99 -5.88
N PHE A 112 -36.13 0.70 -4.80
CA PHE A 112 -34.81 1.24 -4.53
C PHE A 112 -33.93 0.18 -3.84
N SER A 113 -32.63 0.39 -3.81
CA SER A 113 -31.67 -0.47 -3.12
C SER A 113 -31.00 0.30 -2.00
N GLY A 114 -30.31 -0.39 -1.10
CA GLY A 114 -29.41 0.27 -0.17
C GLY A 114 -28.21 0.89 -0.91
N GLN A 115 -27.76 2.02 -0.39
CA GLN A 115 -26.60 2.76 -0.84
C GLN A 115 -25.73 3.07 0.37
N TYR A 116 -24.51 2.55 0.33
CA TYR A 116 -23.51 2.80 1.35
C TYR A 116 -22.85 4.14 1.10
N CYS A 117 -22.87 5.05 2.07
CA CYS A 117 -22.18 6.34 2.00
C CYS A 117 -21.31 6.56 3.24
N MET A 118 -20.10 7.08 3.07
CA MET A 118 -19.24 7.49 4.18
C MET A 118 -19.20 9.01 4.29
N ALA A 119 -19.30 9.53 5.51
CA ALA A 119 -19.18 10.94 5.82
C ALA A 119 -18.03 11.18 6.80
N LYS A 120 -17.20 12.17 6.50
CA LYS A 120 -16.09 12.61 7.33
C LYS A 120 -16.53 13.79 8.20
N PHE A 121 -16.48 13.60 9.51
CA PHE A 121 -16.71 14.59 10.54
C PHE A 121 -15.38 15.10 11.08
N ILE A 122 -15.20 16.42 11.11
CA ILE A 122 -13.99 17.08 11.60
C ILE A 122 -14.36 17.95 12.79
N ILE A 123 -13.81 17.61 13.95
CA ILE A 123 -14.01 18.37 15.19
C ILE A 123 -12.96 19.48 15.26
N VAL A 124 -13.43 20.71 15.40
CA VAL A 124 -12.60 21.91 15.55
C VAL A 124 -12.83 22.51 16.95
N PRO A 125 -11.78 22.62 17.77
CA PRO A 125 -11.91 23.05 19.16
C PRO A 125 -12.35 24.51 19.33
N PRO A 126 -12.93 24.88 20.49
CA PRO A 126 -13.18 26.27 20.88
C PRO A 126 -11.85 26.95 21.19
N SER A 127 -11.42 27.88 20.33
CA SER A 127 -10.18 28.66 20.38
C SER A 127 -8.86 27.88 20.22
N GLU A 128 -7.98 28.39 19.36
CA GLU A 128 -6.59 27.90 19.19
C GLU A 128 -5.74 28.07 20.48
N GLU A 129 -6.25 28.77 21.48
CA GLU A 129 -5.55 29.14 22.73
C GLU A 129 -5.65 28.09 23.85
N THR A 130 -6.57 27.11 23.77
CA THR A 130 -6.71 26.06 24.81
C THR A 130 -5.84 24.84 24.56
N ALA A 131 -5.18 24.72 23.40
CA ALA A 131 -4.10 23.76 23.23
C ALA A 131 -2.89 24.26 24.02
N SER A 132 -2.75 23.77 25.26
CA SER A 132 -1.61 24.06 26.12
C SER A 132 -0.33 24.06 25.29
N SER A 133 0.26 25.24 25.13
CA SER A 133 1.53 25.46 24.46
C SER A 133 2.69 24.83 25.24
N SER A 134 2.44 24.31 26.45
CA SER A 134 3.43 23.84 27.42
C SER A 134 3.62 22.32 27.53
N VAL A 135 2.83 21.47 26.85
CA VAL A 135 3.07 20.01 26.89
C VAL A 135 4.04 19.60 25.79
N ASN A 136 5.33 19.67 26.10
CA ASN A 136 6.39 19.02 25.34
C ASN A 136 6.20 17.51 25.45
N SER A 137 5.90 16.84 24.33
CA SER A 137 5.75 15.38 24.20
C SER A 137 4.77 14.73 25.19
N PHE A 138 3.53 14.57 24.73
CA PHE A 138 2.53 13.74 25.37
C PHE A 138 2.96 12.26 25.28
N ASP A 139 3.63 11.71 26.29
CA ASP A 139 3.92 10.27 26.35
C ASP A 139 2.96 9.57 27.31
N TYR A 140 2.14 8.67 26.75
CA TYR A 140 1.11 7.91 27.46
C TYR A 140 1.73 6.68 28.14
N GLU A 141 2.98 6.75 28.59
CA GLU A 141 3.52 5.70 29.44
C GLU A 141 2.84 5.80 30.80
N HIS A 142 2.27 4.68 31.24
CA HIS A 142 1.48 4.47 32.44
C HIS A 142 2.23 4.76 33.78
N GLY A 143 3.26 5.58 33.78
CA GLY A 143 4.11 5.86 34.94
C GLY A 143 3.54 6.87 35.93
N ASP A 144 2.77 7.87 35.47
CA ASP A 144 2.29 8.96 36.33
C ASP A 144 0.79 9.22 36.19
N TYR A 145 0.00 8.55 37.03
CA TYR A 145 -1.45 8.69 37.13
C TYR A 145 -1.90 10.11 37.49
N VAL A 146 -1.06 10.89 38.18
CA VAL A 146 -1.39 12.26 38.61
C VAL A 146 -1.38 13.21 37.42
N SER A 147 -0.44 13.03 36.49
CA SER A 147 -0.42 13.78 35.23
C SER A 147 -1.65 13.50 34.36
N TYR A 148 -2.07 12.23 34.29
CA TYR A 148 -3.21 11.78 33.49
C TYR A 148 -4.53 12.47 33.88
N TYR A 149 -4.74 12.68 35.18
CA TYR A 149 -5.98 13.27 35.71
C TYR A 149 -6.22 14.72 35.27
N ASN A 150 -5.15 15.47 34.99
CA ASN A 150 -5.24 16.89 34.63
C ASN A 150 -5.40 17.14 33.12
N PHE A 151 -5.29 16.11 32.28
CA PHE A 151 -5.43 16.28 30.83
C PHE A 151 -6.89 16.29 30.41
N THR A 152 -7.19 17.17 29.45
CA THR A 152 -8.49 17.25 28.82
C THR A 152 -8.60 16.26 27.65
N VAL A 153 -9.83 15.96 27.25
CA VAL A 153 -10.10 15.18 26.03
C VAL A 153 -9.49 15.86 24.79
N TRP A 154 -9.47 17.20 24.78
CA TRP A 154 -8.92 18.02 23.71
C TRP A 154 -7.42 17.82 23.51
N ASP A 155 -6.66 17.68 24.61
CA ASP A 155 -5.22 17.39 24.56
C ASP A 155 -4.91 16.08 23.81
N LYS A 156 -5.84 15.11 23.88
CA LYS A 156 -5.71 13.82 23.21
C LYS A 156 -6.17 13.83 21.76
N ILE A 157 -7.18 14.65 21.43
CA ILE A 157 -7.77 14.72 20.09
C ILE A 157 -6.93 15.61 19.15
N ILE A 158 -6.38 16.70 19.66
CA ILE A 158 -5.75 17.81 18.90
C ILE A 158 -4.22 17.65 18.81
N SER A 159 -3.64 16.54 19.30
CA SER A 159 -2.17 16.43 19.38
C SER A 159 -1.49 16.43 17.99
N TYR A 160 -1.09 17.63 17.54
CA TYR A 160 -0.44 17.87 16.24
C TYR A 160 1.10 17.83 16.32
N ARG A 161 1.69 17.83 17.53
CA ARG A 161 3.15 18.03 17.70
C ARG A 161 4.00 16.77 17.53
N SER A 162 3.44 15.56 17.69
CA SER A 162 4.22 14.32 17.53
C SER A 162 4.17 13.82 16.08
N ARG A 163 5.33 13.64 15.43
CA ARG A 163 5.42 13.01 14.10
C ARG A 163 4.91 11.55 14.08
N GLN A 164 4.81 10.91 15.25
CA GLN A 164 4.44 9.50 15.39
C GLN A 164 2.92 9.27 15.49
N ARG A 165 2.14 10.30 15.83
CA ARG A 165 0.71 10.18 16.11
C ARG A 165 -0.10 11.03 15.16
N ASN A 166 -1.21 10.48 14.70
CA ASN A 166 -2.16 11.21 13.88
C ASN A 166 -3.14 11.97 14.78
N PRO A 167 -3.62 13.14 14.34
CA PRO A 167 -4.70 13.82 15.03
C PRO A 167 -5.97 12.93 14.99
N ARG A 168 -6.79 13.00 16.04
CA ARG A 168 -7.97 12.15 16.23
C ARG A 168 -9.26 12.93 16.11
N ASN A 169 -9.17 14.10 15.50
CA ASN A 169 -10.28 15.03 15.30
C ASN A 169 -11.10 14.72 14.03
N GLU A 170 -10.63 13.78 13.22
CA GLU A 170 -11.34 13.29 12.03
C GLU A 170 -11.99 11.94 12.33
N MET A 171 -13.27 11.81 12.03
CA MET A 171 -14.06 10.60 12.21
C MET A 171 -14.85 10.32 10.93
N ASN A 172 -14.80 9.08 10.46
CA ASN A 172 -15.52 8.66 9.26
C ASN A 172 -16.62 7.70 9.68
N PHE A 173 -17.87 8.04 9.39
CA PHE A 173 -19.05 7.25 9.72
C PHE A 173 -19.76 6.78 8.45
N ALA A 174 -20.25 5.56 8.48
CA ALA A 174 -21.02 4.97 7.41
C ALA A 174 -22.52 5.19 7.62
N PHE A 175 -23.23 5.47 6.53
CA PHE A 175 -24.68 5.61 6.45
C PHE A 175 -25.21 4.68 5.35
N CYS A 176 -26.20 3.87 5.69
CA CYS A 176 -26.96 3.12 4.71
C CYS A 176 -28.24 3.86 4.35
N LEU A 177 -28.31 4.35 3.12
CA LEU A 177 -29.36 5.24 2.64
C LEU A 177 -30.06 4.64 1.41
N PRO A 178 -31.26 5.09 1.04
CA PRO A 178 -31.88 4.68 -0.21
C PRO A 178 -31.03 5.10 -1.43
N SER A 179 -30.95 4.26 -2.46
CA SER A 179 -30.17 4.52 -3.69
C SER A 179 -30.66 5.71 -4.54
N SER A 180 -31.80 6.28 -4.18
CA SER A 180 -32.28 7.56 -4.71
C SER A 180 -31.54 8.79 -4.15
N CYS A 181 -30.75 8.62 -3.09
CA CYS A 181 -30.06 9.70 -2.38
C CYS A 181 -28.65 9.88 -2.91
N ASN A 182 -28.31 11.09 -3.35
CA ASN A 182 -26.95 11.38 -3.80
C ASN A 182 -26.06 11.86 -2.65
N TYR A 183 -24.74 11.89 -2.87
CA TYR A 183 -23.77 12.45 -1.91
C TYR A 183 -24.11 13.89 -1.49
N GLU A 184 -24.69 14.69 -2.39
CA GLU A 184 -25.11 16.08 -2.12
C GLU A 184 -26.29 16.14 -1.14
N ASP A 185 -27.23 15.20 -1.24
CA ASP A 185 -28.38 15.11 -0.34
C ASP A 185 -27.91 14.79 1.09
N LEU A 186 -26.97 13.84 1.23
CA LEU A 186 -26.38 13.50 2.51
C LEU A 186 -25.56 14.67 3.07
N GLN A 187 -24.71 15.28 2.24
CA GLN A 187 -23.88 16.43 2.62
C GLN A 187 -24.72 17.61 3.10
N TYR A 188 -25.83 17.91 2.40
CA TYR A 188 -26.75 18.97 2.80
C TYR A 188 -27.41 18.64 4.14
N SER A 189 -27.95 17.43 4.27
CA SER A 189 -28.71 17.01 5.46
C SER A 189 -27.82 17.00 6.72
N LEU A 190 -26.63 16.42 6.63
CA LEU A 190 -25.66 16.43 7.74
C LEU A 190 -25.21 17.85 8.10
N LYS A 191 -24.99 18.72 7.11
CA LYS A 191 -24.64 20.13 7.38
C LYS A 191 -25.71 20.87 8.18
N GLN A 192 -27.00 20.58 7.97
CA GLN A 192 -28.06 21.20 8.77
C GLN A 192 -28.00 20.71 10.22
N LEU A 193 -27.94 19.39 10.44
CA LEU A 193 -27.82 18.79 11.77
C LEU A 193 -26.59 19.33 12.53
N VAL A 194 -25.45 19.41 11.84
CA VAL A 194 -24.19 19.91 12.40
C VAL A 194 -24.25 21.40 12.73
N ARG A 195 -24.96 22.22 11.95
CA ARG A 195 -25.16 23.65 12.26
C ARG A 195 -26.01 23.84 13.50
N GLU A 196 -27.11 23.10 13.62
CA GLU A 196 -27.97 23.12 14.80
C GLU A 196 -27.18 22.72 16.06
N PHE A 197 -26.35 21.69 15.94
CA PHE A 197 -25.48 21.25 17.02
C PHE A 197 -24.38 22.28 17.35
N THR A 198 -23.68 22.80 16.35
CA THR A 198 -22.59 23.79 16.52
C THR A 198 -23.10 25.09 17.14
N ASN A 199 -24.33 25.52 16.86
CA ASN A 199 -24.92 26.71 17.49
C ASN A 199 -25.21 26.51 18.98
N LYS A 200 -25.36 25.26 19.43
CA LYS A 200 -25.61 24.91 20.85
C LYS A 200 -24.32 24.61 21.62
N THR A 201 -23.19 24.41 20.93
CA THR A 201 -21.92 24.01 21.54
C THR A 201 -20.80 25.02 21.31
N ASN A 202 -19.80 25.05 22.19
CA ASN A 202 -18.66 25.95 22.04
C ASN A 202 -17.65 25.50 20.96
N TYR A 203 -17.72 24.25 20.48
CA TYR A 203 -16.83 23.73 19.44
C TYR A 203 -17.54 23.68 18.09
N LYS A 204 -16.75 23.73 17.00
CA LYS A 204 -17.25 23.67 15.63
C LYS A 204 -17.11 22.26 15.09
N LEU A 205 -18.18 21.71 14.52
CA LEU A 205 -18.15 20.45 13.81
C LEU A 205 -18.28 20.76 12.31
N GLN A 206 -17.43 20.15 11.48
CA GLN A 206 -17.49 20.25 10.03
C GLN A 206 -17.76 18.88 9.43
N VAL A 207 -18.48 18.84 8.31
CA VAL A 207 -18.80 17.59 7.61
C VAL A 207 -18.47 17.69 6.13
N GLU A 208 -17.83 16.63 5.64
CA GLU A 208 -17.47 16.42 4.26
C GLU A 208 -17.93 15.04 3.81
N VAL A 209 -18.64 14.98 2.69
CA VAL A 209 -19.07 13.74 2.03
C VAL A 209 -18.56 13.81 0.59
N ASP A 210 -17.67 12.89 0.24
CA ASP A 210 -17.15 12.78 -1.12
C ASP A 210 -18.12 11.97 -1.99
N LYS A 211 -18.23 12.34 -3.28
CA LYS A 211 -18.97 11.57 -4.28
C LYS A 211 -18.46 10.13 -4.38
N GLY A 212 -17.15 9.91 -4.23
CA GLY A 212 -16.51 8.60 -4.25
C GLY A 212 -16.93 7.71 -3.08
N HIS A 213 -17.40 8.28 -1.97
CA HIS A 213 -17.73 7.55 -0.75
C HIS A 213 -19.14 6.95 -0.74
N CYS A 214 -19.96 7.29 -1.73
CA CYS A 214 -21.25 6.66 -1.95
C CYS A 214 -21.15 5.53 -3.00
N GLN A 215 -21.67 4.34 -2.66
CA GLN A 215 -21.57 3.12 -3.44
C GLN A 215 -22.89 2.35 -3.41
N ILE A 216 -23.24 1.75 -4.54
CA ILE A 216 -24.38 0.83 -4.70
C ILE A 216 -23.86 -0.50 -5.27
N ASP A 217 -24.65 -1.57 -5.14
CA ASP A 217 -24.37 -2.86 -5.77
C ASP A 217 -24.53 -2.75 -7.29
N GLU A 218 -23.42 -2.44 -7.96
CA GLU A 218 -23.33 -2.33 -9.42
C GLU A 218 -22.55 -3.51 -10.00
N ALA A 219 -23.10 -4.12 -11.06
CA ALA A 219 -22.40 -5.16 -11.79
C ALA A 219 -21.06 -4.64 -12.36
N THR A 220 -19.98 -5.38 -12.14
CA THR A 220 -18.65 -5.00 -12.63
C THR A 220 -18.63 -4.90 -14.16
N VAL A 221 -18.52 -3.69 -14.69
CA VAL A 221 -18.40 -3.46 -16.13
C VAL A 221 -16.92 -3.53 -16.55
N LEU A 222 -16.63 -4.38 -17.53
CA LEU A 222 -15.29 -4.53 -18.13
C LEU A 222 -15.06 -3.45 -19.19
N GLU A 223 -14.02 -2.63 -18.98
CA GLU A 223 -13.57 -1.63 -19.92
C GLU A 223 -12.85 -2.29 -21.12
N ARG A 224 -12.61 -1.51 -22.18
CA ARG A 224 -11.83 -1.96 -23.34
C ARG A 224 -10.43 -2.44 -22.93
N GLY A 225 -9.78 -1.73 -22.00
CA GLY A 225 -8.47 -2.10 -21.47
C GLY A 225 -8.47 -3.46 -20.77
N ASP A 226 -9.50 -3.73 -19.96
CA ASP A 226 -9.65 -4.99 -19.24
C ASP A 226 -9.80 -6.16 -20.21
N LYS A 227 -10.62 -6.00 -21.26
CA LYS A 227 -10.80 -7.03 -22.29
C LYS A 227 -9.51 -7.33 -23.05
N ILE A 228 -8.72 -6.30 -23.38
CA ILE A 228 -7.40 -6.45 -24.04
C ILE A 228 -6.44 -7.20 -23.12
N TYR A 229 -6.38 -6.83 -21.85
CA TYR A 229 -5.52 -7.48 -20.86
C TYR A 229 -5.89 -8.95 -20.66
N LEU A 230 -7.18 -9.25 -20.48
CA LEU A 230 -7.69 -10.62 -20.34
C LEU A 230 -7.41 -11.47 -21.58
N PHE A 231 -7.62 -10.93 -22.78
CA PHE A 231 -7.27 -11.60 -24.02
C PHE A 231 -5.77 -11.90 -24.10
N PHE A 232 -4.92 -10.95 -23.76
CA PHE A 232 -3.48 -11.13 -23.72
C PHE A 232 -3.06 -12.25 -22.75
N ILE A 233 -3.56 -12.25 -21.51
CA ILE A 233 -3.27 -13.32 -20.54
C ILE A 233 -3.80 -14.67 -21.03
N ALA A 234 -5.02 -14.73 -21.56
CA ALA A 234 -5.59 -15.95 -22.12
C ALA A 234 -4.76 -16.51 -23.29
N SER A 235 -4.25 -15.64 -24.18
CA SER A 235 -3.36 -16.03 -25.28
C SER A 235 -2.02 -16.59 -24.78
N LEU A 236 -1.42 -15.99 -23.74
CA LEU A 236 -0.18 -16.49 -23.14
C LEU A 236 -0.38 -17.84 -22.47
N LEU A 237 -1.48 -18.02 -21.74
CA LEU A 237 -1.84 -19.30 -21.13
C LEU A 237 -2.08 -20.37 -22.20
N SER A 238 -2.79 -20.03 -23.27
CA SER A 238 -3.02 -20.92 -24.40
C SER A 238 -1.71 -21.33 -25.08
N LEU A 239 -0.78 -20.39 -25.27
CA LEU A 239 0.56 -20.67 -25.80
C LEU A 239 1.33 -21.64 -24.90
N VAL A 240 1.29 -21.45 -23.59
CA VAL A 240 1.94 -22.36 -22.61
C VAL A 240 1.32 -23.74 -22.68
N ILE A 241 -0.01 -23.85 -22.77
CA ILE A 241 -0.71 -25.14 -22.87
C ILE A 241 -0.32 -25.87 -24.16
N VAL A 242 -0.41 -25.20 -25.31
CA VAL A 242 -0.05 -25.77 -26.62
C VAL A 242 1.42 -26.18 -26.65
N ALA A 243 2.32 -25.33 -26.16
CA ALA A 243 3.75 -25.65 -26.08
C ALA A 243 4.05 -26.84 -25.18
N SER A 244 3.32 -26.96 -24.06
CA SER A 244 3.46 -28.07 -23.12
C SER A 244 2.97 -29.39 -23.72
N ILE A 245 1.82 -29.38 -24.40
CA ILE A 245 1.28 -30.55 -25.11
C ILE A 245 2.26 -30.99 -26.21
N TYR A 246 2.75 -30.05 -27.02
CA TYR A 246 3.73 -30.32 -28.07
C TYR A 246 5.03 -30.94 -27.53
N ASP A 247 5.60 -30.38 -26.46
CA ASP A 247 6.84 -30.89 -25.85
C ASP A 247 6.67 -32.29 -25.24
N VAL A 248 5.49 -32.59 -24.66
CA VAL A 248 5.19 -33.93 -24.14
C VAL A 248 5.03 -34.95 -25.28
N ILE A 249 4.34 -34.60 -26.36
CA ILE A 249 4.11 -35.50 -27.51
C ILE A 249 5.41 -35.76 -28.26
N THR A 250 6.16 -34.72 -28.64
CA THR A 250 7.39 -34.84 -29.45
C THR A 250 8.60 -35.45 -28.71
N LYS A 251 8.43 -35.68 -27.41
CA LYS A 251 9.38 -36.40 -26.57
C LYS A 251 9.13 -37.92 -26.54
N ARG A 252 7.95 -38.39 -26.94
CA ARG A 252 7.71 -39.82 -27.19
C ARG A 252 8.32 -40.21 -28.52
N ASP A 253 9.07 -41.31 -28.55
CA ASP A 253 9.82 -41.75 -29.72
C ASP A 253 8.92 -41.99 -30.94
N ASP A 254 7.68 -42.46 -30.73
CA ASP A 254 6.67 -42.69 -31.76
C ASP A 254 6.24 -41.43 -32.53
N PHE A 255 6.39 -40.25 -31.92
CA PHE A 255 5.93 -38.97 -32.48
C PHE A 255 7.09 -38.00 -32.78
N ALA A 256 8.33 -38.48 -32.80
CA ALA A 256 9.50 -37.68 -33.15
C ALA A 256 9.42 -37.10 -34.58
N MET A 257 8.65 -37.74 -35.47
CA MET A 257 8.39 -37.28 -36.85
C MET A 257 7.65 -35.92 -36.91
N TYR A 258 6.84 -35.58 -35.90
CA TYR A 258 6.07 -34.33 -35.86
C TYR A 258 6.88 -33.13 -35.33
N ARG A 259 8.20 -33.28 -35.17
CA ARG A 259 9.06 -32.17 -34.73
C ARG A 259 9.12 -31.09 -35.81
N LEU A 260 8.75 -29.87 -35.40
CA LEU A 260 8.94 -28.67 -36.22
C LEU A 260 10.43 -28.42 -36.47
N LYS A 261 10.72 -27.62 -37.50
CA LYS A 261 12.08 -27.15 -37.82
C LYS A 261 12.78 -26.62 -36.56
N ASP A 262 14.07 -26.91 -36.42
CA ASP A 262 14.86 -26.73 -35.19
C ASP A 262 14.69 -25.35 -34.51
N GLY A 263 14.62 -24.26 -35.29
CA GLY A 263 14.42 -22.92 -34.75
C GLY A 263 13.05 -22.72 -34.09
N ILE A 264 11.98 -23.16 -34.76
CA ILE A 264 10.60 -23.05 -34.25
C ILE A 264 10.39 -24.02 -33.09
N HIS A 265 10.92 -25.25 -33.20
CA HIS A 265 10.92 -26.21 -32.11
C HIS A 265 11.57 -25.59 -30.86
N THR A 266 12.75 -24.97 -31.01
CA THR A 266 13.48 -24.32 -29.90
C THR A 266 12.71 -23.16 -29.29
N LEU A 267 12.02 -22.35 -30.08
CA LEU A 267 11.20 -21.25 -29.55
C LEU A 267 9.97 -21.77 -28.80
N LEU A 268 9.28 -22.77 -29.35
CA LEU A 268 8.03 -23.29 -28.76
C LEU A 268 8.29 -23.99 -27.43
N ILE A 269 9.32 -24.83 -27.35
CA ILE A 269 9.67 -25.54 -26.10
C ILE A 269 10.14 -24.60 -24.98
N CYS A 270 10.50 -23.35 -25.28
CA CYS A 270 10.76 -22.34 -24.23
C CYS A 270 9.52 -22.02 -23.40
N PHE A 271 8.32 -22.19 -23.98
CA PHE A 271 7.04 -21.97 -23.29
C PHE A 271 6.48 -23.25 -22.64
N SER A 272 7.14 -24.40 -22.78
CA SER A 272 6.71 -25.66 -22.16
C SER A 272 6.83 -25.60 -20.63
N PHE A 273 5.70 -25.76 -19.94
CA PHE A 273 5.65 -25.77 -18.49
C PHE A 273 6.40 -26.96 -17.87
N PRO A 274 6.19 -28.24 -18.29
CA PRO A 274 6.90 -29.38 -17.72
C PRO A 274 8.43 -29.26 -17.83
N ARG A 275 8.92 -28.74 -18.95
CA ARG A 275 10.36 -28.53 -19.18
C ARG A 275 10.93 -27.44 -18.29
N ASN A 276 10.21 -26.31 -18.16
CA ASN A 276 10.63 -25.22 -17.28
C ASN A 276 10.58 -25.62 -15.80
N VAL A 277 9.57 -26.38 -15.37
CA VAL A 277 9.51 -26.95 -14.01
C VAL A 277 10.68 -27.91 -13.77
N ARG A 278 10.97 -28.82 -14.70
CA ARG A 278 12.13 -29.73 -14.59
C ARG A 278 13.45 -28.97 -14.55
N LYS A 279 13.58 -27.88 -15.30
CA LYS A 279 14.77 -27.01 -15.27
C LYS A 279 14.89 -26.28 -13.93
N LEU A 280 13.77 -25.81 -13.38
CA LEU A 280 13.72 -25.11 -12.09
C LEU A 280 14.06 -26.05 -10.92
N THR A 281 13.60 -27.31 -10.97
CA THR A 281 13.85 -28.33 -9.93
C THR A 281 15.11 -29.15 -10.17
N SER A 282 15.75 -29.03 -11.32
CA SER A 282 16.97 -29.78 -11.60
C SER A 282 18.09 -29.34 -10.67
N ASN A 283 18.72 -30.32 -10.00
CA ASN A 283 19.98 -30.14 -9.30
C ASN A 283 21.11 -29.93 -10.32
N THR A 284 21.11 -28.78 -10.97
CA THR A 284 22.23 -28.37 -11.83
C THR A 284 23.45 -28.15 -10.93
N LYS A 285 24.30 -29.19 -10.81
CA LYS A 285 25.72 -28.99 -10.56
C LYS A 285 26.19 -28.07 -11.69
N SER A 286 26.23 -26.76 -11.44
CA SER A 286 26.65 -25.77 -12.43
C SER A 286 27.98 -26.24 -13.01
N LYS A 287 27.99 -26.61 -14.30
CA LYS A 287 29.18 -27.06 -15.05
C LYS A 287 30.24 -25.96 -15.23
N GLY A 288 30.14 -24.85 -14.50
CA GLY A 288 31.13 -23.78 -14.42
C GLY A 288 31.37 -23.41 -12.96
N SER A 289 32.64 -23.31 -12.59
CA SER A 289 33.27 -23.15 -11.26
C SER A 289 32.83 -21.95 -10.39
N ASN A 290 31.66 -21.39 -10.59
CA ASN A 290 31.19 -20.21 -9.87
C ASN A 290 30.11 -20.59 -8.85
N ASN A 291 30.55 -21.05 -7.68
CA ASN A 291 29.73 -21.36 -6.50
C ASN A 291 29.07 -20.10 -5.94
N PHE A 292 28.03 -19.60 -6.61
CA PHE A 292 27.22 -18.46 -6.17
C PHE A 292 25.92 -18.88 -5.46
N ASN A 293 25.81 -20.15 -5.06
CA ASN A 293 24.61 -20.71 -4.43
C ASN A 293 24.24 -19.98 -3.13
N CYS A 294 25.24 -19.61 -2.30
CA CYS A 294 24.99 -18.82 -1.08
C CYS A 294 24.35 -17.46 -1.41
N MET A 295 24.86 -16.75 -2.42
CA MET A 295 24.27 -15.47 -2.84
C MET A 295 22.87 -15.64 -3.45
N ALA A 296 22.62 -16.76 -4.14
CA ALA A 296 21.26 -17.09 -4.59
C ALA A 296 20.33 -17.30 -3.38
N GLY A 297 20.77 -18.02 -2.34
CA GLY A 297 20.05 -18.17 -1.07
C GLY A 297 19.78 -16.83 -0.38
N MET A 298 20.79 -15.95 -0.29
CA MET A 298 20.63 -14.60 0.26
C MET A 298 19.58 -13.80 -0.51
N LYS A 299 19.55 -13.89 -1.84
CA LYS A 299 18.52 -13.21 -2.65
C LYS A 299 17.12 -13.70 -2.33
N VAL A 300 16.93 -15.01 -2.17
CA VAL A 300 15.64 -15.60 -1.80
C VAL A 300 15.21 -15.08 -0.43
N TYR A 301 16.10 -15.13 0.57
CA TYR A 301 15.82 -14.63 1.91
C TYR A 301 15.47 -13.13 1.91
N SER A 302 16.30 -12.29 1.28
CA SER A 302 16.02 -10.85 1.17
C SER A 302 14.69 -10.57 0.47
N MET A 303 14.32 -11.32 -0.56
CA MET A 303 13.02 -11.15 -1.23
C MET A 303 11.84 -11.50 -0.32
N PHE A 304 11.93 -12.57 0.45
CA PHE A 304 10.90 -12.90 1.44
C PHE A 304 10.73 -11.77 2.47
N CYS A 305 11.84 -11.24 3.00
CA CYS A 305 11.77 -10.13 3.94
C CYS A 305 11.15 -8.87 3.31
N ILE A 306 11.50 -8.56 2.05
CA ILE A 306 10.93 -7.41 1.31
C ILE A 306 9.42 -7.58 1.11
N ILE A 307 8.96 -8.78 0.72
CA ILE A 307 7.53 -9.06 0.54
C ILE A 307 6.78 -8.92 1.87
N LEU A 308 7.31 -9.52 2.94
CA LEU A 308 6.74 -9.43 4.28
C LEU A 308 6.67 -7.97 4.76
N LEU A 309 7.72 -7.20 4.55
CA LEU A 309 7.77 -5.78 4.90
C LEU A 309 6.66 -4.99 4.20
N HIS A 310 6.57 -5.08 2.86
CA HIS A 310 5.55 -4.34 2.12
C HIS A 310 4.14 -4.75 2.54
N ARG A 311 3.92 -6.05 2.81
CA ARG A 311 2.63 -6.51 3.33
C ARG A 311 2.29 -5.84 4.66
N ASN A 312 3.23 -5.86 5.62
CA ASN A 312 3.03 -5.19 6.91
C ASN A 312 2.83 -3.68 6.75
N MET A 313 3.52 -3.02 5.82
CA MET A 313 3.32 -1.59 5.56
C MET A 313 1.89 -1.27 5.10
N PHE A 314 1.31 -2.09 4.22
CA PHE A 314 -0.09 -1.94 3.80
C PHE A 314 -1.06 -2.20 4.97
N ASP A 315 -0.80 -3.23 5.77
CA ASP A 315 -1.66 -3.55 6.93
C ASP A 315 -1.60 -2.44 8.00
N LEU A 316 -0.40 -1.89 8.27
CA LEU A 316 -0.21 -0.77 9.22
C LEU A 316 -0.77 0.58 8.71
N GLY A 317 -0.81 0.76 7.39
CA GLY A 317 -1.39 1.94 6.74
C GLY A 317 -2.90 1.84 6.51
N SER A 318 -3.53 0.74 6.91
CA SER A 318 -4.97 0.51 6.76
C SER A 318 -5.75 1.02 7.98
N ALA A 319 -7.06 1.20 7.80
CA ALA A 319 -7.94 1.57 8.91
C ALA A 319 -7.98 0.44 9.94
N THR A 320 -7.72 0.77 11.20
CA THR A 320 -7.67 -0.17 12.32
C THR A 320 -8.47 0.38 13.48
N SER A 321 -9.14 -0.52 14.20
CA SER A 321 -9.96 -0.20 15.38
C SER A 321 -9.11 0.27 16.57
N ASN A 322 -7.80 0.00 16.57
CA ASN A 322 -6.91 0.42 17.65
C ASN A 322 -5.54 0.91 17.15
N PRO A 323 -5.47 2.12 16.55
CA PRO A 323 -4.21 2.68 16.07
C PRO A 323 -3.18 2.95 17.15
N LYS A 324 -3.59 3.11 18.41
CA LYS A 324 -2.66 3.24 19.56
C LYS A 324 -1.68 2.06 19.66
N VAL A 325 -2.09 0.84 19.29
CA VAL A 325 -1.19 -0.32 19.29
C VAL A 325 -0.05 -0.13 18.29
N ILE A 326 -0.35 0.43 17.11
CA ILE A 326 0.65 0.74 16.09
C ILE A 326 1.57 1.87 16.55
N GLU A 327 1.01 2.91 17.17
CA GLU A 327 1.81 4.00 17.77
C GLU A 327 2.80 3.46 18.83
N GLN A 328 2.40 2.45 19.61
CA GLN A 328 3.28 1.78 20.57
C GLN A 328 4.34 0.89 19.93
N TYR A 329 4.21 0.51 18.66
CA TYR A 329 5.26 -0.27 17.99
C TYR A 329 6.53 0.56 17.81
N TYR A 330 6.41 1.88 17.68
CA TYR A 330 7.54 2.78 17.53
C TYR A 330 8.46 2.84 18.76
N SER A 331 7.95 2.51 19.96
CA SER A 331 8.76 2.47 21.19
C SER A 331 9.31 1.09 21.54
N LYS A 332 8.88 0.03 20.83
CA LYS A 332 9.30 -1.35 21.12
C LYS A 332 10.53 -1.74 20.30
N PHE A 333 11.66 -1.92 20.98
CA PHE A 333 12.92 -2.33 20.35
C PHE A 333 12.81 -3.59 19.46
N GLY A 334 12.03 -4.58 19.87
CA GLY A 334 11.84 -5.82 19.09
C GLY A 334 11.16 -5.61 17.73
N LEU A 335 10.39 -4.53 17.57
CA LEU A 335 9.67 -4.21 16.33
C LEU A 335 10.45 -3.24 15.42
N THR A 336 11.57 -2.70 15.92
CA THR A 336 12.48 -1.84 15.17
C THR A 336 12.97 -2.50 13.86
N PHE A 337 13.14 -3.82 13.85
CA PHE A 337 13.54 -4.56 12.64
C PHE A 337 12.50 -4.44 11.51
N ILE A 338 11.21 -4.47 11.84
CA ILE A 338 10.12 -4.33 10.87
C ILE A 338 10.04 -2.87 10.41
N LEU A 339 10.10 -1.94 11.37
CA LEU A 339 9.97 -0.50 11.10
C LEU A 339 11.15 0.08 10.30
N ASN A 340 12.35 -0.49 10.44
CA ASN A 340 13.54 -0.13 9.66
C ASN A 340 13.81 -1.10 8.49
N GLY A 341 12.87 -2.01 8.22
CA GLY A 341 12.95 -2.96 7.12
C GLY A 341 13.28 -2.35 5.74
N PRO A 342 12.93 -1.09 5.41
CA PRO A 342 13.30 -0.47 4.13
C PRO A 342 14.81 -0.42 3.84
N ILE A 343 15.67 -0.60 4.86
CA ILE A 343 17.12 -0.72 4.72
C ILE A 343 17.52 -2.05 4.05
N LEU A 344 16.72 -3.11 4.19
CA LEU A 344 16.99 -4.44 3.63
C LEU A 344 17.16 -4.43 2.11
N VAL A 345 16.55 -3.46 1.42
CA VAL A 345 16.68 -3.29 -0.04
C VAL A 345 18.14 -3.01 -0.45
N ASP A 346 18.96 -2.43 0.42
CA ASP A 346 20.38 -2.19 0.11
C ASP A 346 21.18 -3.48 -0.05
N THR A 347 20.80 -4.55 0.66
CA THR A 347 21.40 -5.88 0.47
C THR A 347 21.19 -6.37 -0.97
N PHE A 348 20.01 -6.09 -1.54
CA PHE A 348 19.71 -6.44 -2.92
C PHE A 348 20.54 -5.60 -3.89
N PHE A 349 20.67 -4.29 -3.66
CA PHE A 349 21.52 -3.42 -4.50
C PHE A 349 22.98 -3.86 -4.50
N THR A 350 23.55 -4.18 -3.33
CA THR A 350 24.92 -4.70 -3.24
C THR A 350 25.09 -6.01 -4.03
N LEU A 351 24.16 -6.97 -3.87
CA LEU A 351 24.20 -8.24 -4.62
C LEU A 351 24.01 -8.05 -6.13
N SER A 352 23.17 -7.10 -6.54
CA SER A 352 22.96 -6.73 -7.94
C SER A 352 24.21 -6.09 -8.55
N GLY A 353 24.84 -5.13 -7.86
CA GLY A 353 26.09 -4.50 -8.28
C GLY A 353 27.26 -5.47 -8.40
N PHE A 354 27.38 -6.40 -7.44
CA PHE A 354 28.36 -7.48 -7.46
C PHE A 354 28.21 -8.37 -8.69
N LEU A 355 27.01 -8.90 -8.90
CA LEU A 355 26.76 -9.85 -9.98
C LEU A 355 26.86 -9.17 -11.36
N ALA A 356 26.32 -7.96 -11.49
CA ALA A 356 26.39 -7.18 -12.72
C ALA A 356 27.84 -6.93 -13.13
N THR A 357 28.68 -6.48 -12.19
CA THR A 357 30.10 -6.19 -12.44
C THR A 357 30.90 -7.45 -12.75
N TYR A 358 30.76 -8.50 -11.94
CA TYR A 358 31.49 -9.74 -12.14
C TYR A 358 31.17 -10.40 -13.49
N LEU A 359 29.89 -10.45 -13.88
CA LEU A 359 29.48 -11.01 -15.17
C LEU A 359 29.90 -10.11 -16.35
N ALA A 360 29.73 -8.78 -16.22
CA ALA A 360 30.12 -7.84 -17.27
C ALA A 360 31.63 -7.87 -17.53
N LEU A 361 32.47 -7.89 -16.49
CA LEU A 361 33.92 -7.99 -16.63
C LEU A 361 34.35 -9.29 -17.32
N ASN A 362 33.78 -10.44 -16.92
CA ASN A 362 34.06 -11.72 -17.56
C ASN A 362 33.64 -11.75 -19.04
N HIS A 363 32.54 -11.10 -19.39
CA HIS A 363 32.10 -10.99 -20.78
C HIS A 363 33.01 -10.05 -21.57
N LEU A 364 33.25 -8.83 -21.08
CA LEU A 364 34.04 -7.81 -21.76
C LEU A 364 35.53 -8.17 -21.90
N ALA A 365 36.08 -8.96 -20.97
CA ALA A 365 37.45 -9.45 -21.06
C ALA A 365 37.63 -10.55 -22.11
N LYS A 366 36.58 -11.34 -22.38
CA LYS A 366 36.60 -12.42 -23.39
C LYS A 366 36.12 -11.97 -24.77
N ALA A 367 35.30 -10.93 -24.84
CA ALA A 367 34.66 -10.48 -26.07
C ALA A 367 35.65 -9.77 -27.02
N LYS A 368 35.75 -10.26 -28.27
CA LYS A 368 36.52 -9.63 -29.34
C LYS A 368 35.98 -8.23 -29.70
N ARG A 369 34.65 -8.04 -29.61
CA ARG A 369 33.96 -6.74 -29.73
C ARG A 369 33.29 -6.41 -28.39
N ARG A 370 33.73 -5.33 -27.74
CA ARG A 370 33.23 -4.85 -26.44
C ARG A 370 31.91 -4.08 -26.60
N ASN A 371 30.84 -4.77 -27.04
CA ASN A 371 29.55 -4.14 -27.28
C ASN A 371 28.77 -3.93 -25.97
N ILE A 372 28.84 -2.72 -25.41
CA ILE A 372 28.12 -2.36 -24.18
C ILE A 372 26.60 -2.26 -24.38
N LEU A 373 26.13 -1.96 -25.60
CA LEU A 373 24.71 -1.81 -25.90
C LEU A 373 23.96 -3.14 -25.70
N LEU A 374 24.62 -4.25 -26.03
CA LEU A 374 24.07 -5.59 -25.80
C LEU A 374 23.82 -5.88 -24.32
N LEU A 375 24.68 -5.37 -23.42
CA LEU A 375 24.51 -5.54 -21.97
C LEU A 375 23.29 -4.78 -21.45
N TYR A 376 23.04 -3.56 -21.95
CA TYR A 376 21.83 -2.80 -21.62
C TYR A 376 20.57 -3.47 -22.16
N PHE A 377 20.59 -3.86 -23.44
CA PHE A 377 19.45 -4.51 -24.09
C PHE A 377 19.05 -5.81 -23.38
N HIS A 378 20.01 -6.67 -23.07
CA HIS A 378 19.75 -7.93 -22.38
C HIS A 378 19.20 -7.71 -20.96
N ARG A 379 19.68 -6.69 -20.23
CA ARG A 379 19.12 -6.39 -18.90
C ARG A 379 17.70 -5.84 -19.00
N TYR A 380 17.44 -4.95 -19.95
CA TYR A 380 16.11 -4.38 -20.16
C TYR A 380 15.08 -5.46 -20.49
N ILE A 381 15.35 -6.32 -21.49
CA ILE A 381 14.46 -7.42 -21.87
C ILE A 381 14.26 -8.45 -20.74
N ARG A 382 15.24 -8.59 -19.84
CA ARG A 382 15.08 -9.47 -18.68
C ARG A 382 14.03 -8.96 -17.68
N MET A 383 13.90 -7.65 -17.51
CA MET A 383 13.05 -7.06 -16.45
C MET A 383 11.75 -6.47 -16.99
N ALA A 384 11.82 -5.70 -18.07
CA ALA A 384 10.72 -4.91 -18.59
C ALA A 384 9.47 -5.71 -18.97
N PRO A 385 9.54 -6.89 -19.63
CA PRO A 385 8.34 -7.60 -20.05
C PRO A 385 7.47 -8.06 -18.88
N THR A 386 8.06 -8.64 -17.83
CA THR A 386 7.31 -9.07 -16.65
C THR A 386 6.74 -7.88 -15.90
N TYR A 387 7.54 -6.81 -15.78
CA TYR A 387 7.09 -5.57 -15.15
C TYR A 387 5.93 -4.92 -15.90
N ALA A 388 5.95 -4.92 -17.23
CA ALA A 388 4.88 -4.39 -18.07
C ALA A 388 3.56 -5.14 -17.89
N VAL A 389 3.59 -6.47 -17.73
CA VAL A 389 2.37 -7.27 -17.46
C VAL A 389 1.73 -6.88 -16.12
N ILE A 390 2.54 -6.69 -15.07
CA ILE A 390 2.05 -6.29 -13.76
C ILE A 390 1.57 -4.83 -13.77
N LEU A 391 2.29 -3.93 -14.45
CA LEU A 391 1.85 -2.54 -14.61
C LEU A 391 0.51 -2.47 -15.37
N ALA A 392 0.33 -3.26 -16.43
CA ALA A 392 -0.93 -3.35 -17.15
C ALA A 392 -2.07 -3.85 -16.26
N PHE A 393 -1.79 -4.81 -15.37
CA PHE A 393 -2.76 -5.28 -14.37
C PHE A 393 -3.23 -4.16 -13.44
N TYR A 394 -2.32 -3.34 -12.90
CA TYR A 394 -2.66 -2.16 -12.08
C TYR A 394 -3.49 -1.14 -12.87
N CYS A 395 -3.16 -0.92 -14.14
CA CYS A 395 -3.91 -0.01 -15.00
C CYS A 395 -5.31 -0.53 -15.41
N THR A 396 -5.61 -1.82 -15.24
CA THR A 396 -6.84 -2.45 -15.79
C THR A 396 -7.58 -3.27 -14.74
N LEU A 397 -7.26 -4.56 -14.63
CA LEU A 397 -8.05 -5.55 -13.91
C LEU A 397 -8.08 -5.36 -12.38
N LEU A 398 -7.07 -4.71 -11.79
CA LEU A 398 -6.93 -4.59 -10.33
C LEU A 398 -8.21 -4.06 -9.65
N THR A 399 -8.87 -3.04 -10.21
CA THR A 399 -10.08 -2.44 -9.63
C THR A 399 -11.32 -3.32 -9.69
N LYS A 400 -11.28 -4.41 -10.47
CA LYS A 400 -12.40 -5.34 -10.69
C LYS A 400 -12.34 -6.60 -9.81
N LEU A 401 -11.28 -6.76 -9.02
CA LEU A 401 -11.08 -7.96 -8.19
C LEU A 401 -11.77 -7.91 -6.83
N GLY A 402 -12.35 -6.77 -6.47
CA GLY A 402 -13.01 -6.59 -5.19
C GLY A 402 -13.77 -5.28 -5.10
N ASN A 403 -14.38 -5.07 -3.94
CA ASN A 403 -15.18 -3.92 -3.55
C ASN A 403 -14.93 -3.66 -2.05
N GLY A 404 -15.40 -2.53 -1.55
CA GLY A 404 -15.33 -2.19 -0.14
C GLY A 404 -15.37 -0.69 0.13
N PRO A 405 -15.50 -0.29 1.41
CA PRO A 405 -15.67 1.12 1.79
C PRO A 405 -14.55 2.03 1.28
N LEU A 406 -13.29 1.58 1.37
CA LEU A 406 -12.10 2.33 0.96
C LEU A 406 -11.56 1.92 -0.43
N TRP A 407 -12.29 1.09 -1.18
CA TRP A 407 -11.78 0.54 -2.45
C TRP A 407 -11.51 1.62 -3.49
N LYS A 408 -12.41 2.61 -3.60
CA LYS A 408 -12.25 3.75 -4.51
C LYS A 408 -11.04 4.62 -4.13
N ASP A 409 -10.88 4.95 -2.85
CA ASP A 409 -9.80 5.81 -2.37
C ASP A 409 -8.41 5.16 -2.43
N ARG A 410 -8.35 3.82 -2.36
CA ARG A 410 -7.09 3.08 -2.36
C ARG A 410 -6.77 2.52 -3.74
N VAL A 411 -7.64 1.66 -4.26
CA VAL A 411 -7.35 0.84 -5.44
C VAL A 411 -7.64 1.61 -6.73
N VAL A 412 -8.76 2.34 -6.78
CA VAL A 412 -9.10 3.16 -7.97
C VAL A 412 -8.16 4.35 -8.07
N ALA A 413 -7.89 5.05 -6.97
CA ALA A 413 -6.90 6.13 -6.95
C ALA A 413 -5.49 5.67 -7.37
N GLU A 414 -5.08 4.45 -6.99
CA GLU A 414 -3.80 3.88 -7.43
C GLU A 414 -3.80 3.57 -8.93
N GLN A 415 -4.90 2.99 -9.45
CA GLN A 415 -5.07 2.75 -10.87
C GLN A 415 -4.98 4.05 -11.69
N GLU A 416 -5.62 5.13 -11.24
CA GLU A 416 -5.59 6.43 -11.93
C GLU A 416 -4.16 6.99 -12.02
N LYS A 417 -3.40 6.92 -10.92
CA LYS A 417 -1.97 7.30 -10.91
C LYS A 417 -1.20 6.45 -11.92
N CYS A 418 -1.37 5.13 -11.89
CA CYS A 418 -0.71 4.22 -12.82
C CYS A 418 -1.05 4.51 -14.29
N ARG A 419 -2.32 4.78 -14.62
CA ARG A 419 -2.76 5.18 -15.97
C ARG A 419 -2.12 6.49 -16.43
N LYS A 420 -1.79 7.40 -15.51
CA LYS A 420 -1.15 8.69 -15.83
C LYS A 420 0.36 8.55 -16.09
N VAL A 421 1.06 7.68 -15.36
CA VAL A 421 2.54 7.60 -15.37
C VAL A 421 3.11 6.23 -15.79
N TRP A 422 2.34 5.38 -16.47
CA TRP A 422 2.79 4.05 -16.90
C TRP A 422 4.07 4.10 -17.75
N TRP A 423 4.22 5.10 -18.61
CA TRP A 423 5.39 5.26 -19.49
C TRP A 423 6.69 5.50 -18.69
N ALA A 424 6.61 6.30 -17.62
CA ALA A 424 7.76 6.59 -16.75
C ALA A 424 8.21 5.34 -16.00
N ASN A 425 7.26 4.46 -15.64
CA ASN A 425 7.53 3.16 -15.04
C ASN A 425 8.24 2.22 -16.01
N LEU A 426 7.79 2.10 -17.26
CA LEU A 426 8.45 1.23 -18.27
C LEU A 426 9.85 1.70 -18.69
N LEU A 427 10.12 3.00 -18.54
CA LEU A 427 11.43 3.59 -18.74
C LEU A 427 12.31 3.58 -17.47
N PHE A 428 11.79 3.11 -16.33
CA PHE A 428 12.50 3.08 -15.03
C PHE A 428 12.96 4.47 -14.52
N ILE A 429 12.22 5.52 -14.86
CA ILE A 429 12.49 6.92 -14.45
C ILE A 429 11.41 7.49 -13.50
N ASN A 430 10.50 6.64 -13.04
CA ASN A 430 9.40 6.98 -12.13
C ASN A 430 9.85 7.55 -10.78
N ASN A 431 11.11 7.37 -10.38
CA ASN A 431 11.66 7.96 -9.16
C ASN A 431 12.09 9.43 -9.32
N TYR A 432 12.06 9.98 -10.54
CA TYR A 432 12.47 11.35 -10.84
C TYR A 432 11.39 12.18 -11.52
N VAL A 433 10.48 11.54 -12.27
CA VAL A 433 9.45 12.22 -13.05
C VAL A 433 8.08 11.99 -12.44
N ASN A 434 7.30 13.06 -12.27
CA ASN A 434 5.92 13.01 -11.77
C ASN A 434 5.76 12.21 -10.47
N THR A 435 6.72 12.34 -9.54
CA THR A 435 6.81 11.57 -8.29
C THR A 435 5.59 11.73 -7.37
N GLN A 436 4.80 12.80 -7.56
CA GLN A 436 3.52 13.02 -6.89
C GLN A 436 2.43 12.01 -7.27
N TYR A 437 2.51 11.46 -8.49
CA TYR A 437 1.62 10.42 -9.02
C TYR A 437 2.32 9.07 -9.00
N TYR A 438 3.03 8.77 -7.91
CA TYR A 438 3.72 7.50 -7.75
C TYR A 438 2.76 6.32 -7.95
N CYS A 439 3.19 5.31 -8.69
CA CYS A 439 2.42 4.12 -9.02
C CYS A 439 3.24 2.88 -8.62
N MET A 440 2.57 1.89 -8.04
CA MET A 440 3.14 0.66 -7.49
C MET A 440 4.24 0.96 -6.46
N PHE A 441 3.84 1.42 -5.27
CA PHE A 441 4.74 1.80 -4.18
C PHE A 441 5.95 0.85 -4.00
N GLN A 442 5.74 -0.47 -4.10
CA GLN A 442 6.76 -1.50 -3.93
C GLN A 442 7.80 -1.62 -5.07
N SER A 443 7.58 -1.01 -6.25
CA SER A 443 8.45 -1.21 -7.43
C SER A 443 9.63 -0.24 -7.53
N TRP A 444 9.70 0.76 -6.63
CA TRP A 444 10.70 1.84 -6.67
C TRP A 444 12.14 1.36 -6.80
N TYR A 445 12.48 0.25 -6.15
CA TYR A 445 13.83 -0.29 -6.13
C TYR A 445 14.25 -0.82 -7.51
N MET A 446 13.32 -1.25 -8.37
CA MET A 446 13.63 -1.70 -9.73
C MET A 446 14.16 -0.54 -10.58
N ALA A 447 13.58 0.64 -10.42
CA ALA A 447 14.06 1.84 -11.09
C ALA A 447 15.45 2.26 -10.58
N CYS A 448 15.68 2.25 -9.27
CA CYS A 448 17.01 2.47 -8.69
C CYS A 448 18.07 1.52 -9.24
N ASP A 449 17.74 0.22 -9.32
CA ASP A 449 18.62 -0.82 -9.82
C ASP A 449 19.00 -0.61 -11.30
N MET A 450 18.04 -0.23 -12.15
CA MET A 450 18.30 0.12 -13.55
C MET A 450 19.14 1.39 -13.68
N ASN A 451 18.82 2.43 -12.91
CA ASN A 451 19.54 3.71 -12.91
C ASN A 451 21.01 3.54 -12.48
N ALA A 452 21.28 2.74 -11.45
CA ALA A 452 22.64 2.40 -11.05
C ALA A 452 23.36 1.53 -12.10
N PHE A 453 22.64 0.61 -12.75
CA PHE A 453 23.23 -0.22 -13.81
C PHE A 453 23.67 0.57 -15.04
N ILE A 454 23.06 1.70 -15.35
CA ILE A 454 23.49 2.56 -16.48
C ILE A 454 25.01 2.84 -16.39
N PHE A 455 25.57 2.99 -15.19
CA PHE A 455 27.00 3.24 -15.01
C PHE A 455 27.88 1.99 -15.11
N VAL A 456 27.34 0.79 -14.84
CA VAL A 456 28.15 -0.44 -14.67
C VAL A 456 28.90 -0.86 -15.93
N PRO A 457 28.28 -1.01 -17.12
CA PRO A 457 29.01 -1.40 -18.33
C PRO A 457 30.12 -0.42 -18.69
N ILE A 458 29.90 0.88 -18.49
CA ILE A 458 30.89 1.94 -18.74
C ILE A 458 32.07 1.79 -17.77
N ILE A 459 31.78 1.68 -16.47
CA ILE A 459 32.80 1.48 -15.43
C ILE A 459 33.58 0.19 -15.70
N CYS A 460 32.92 -0.91 -16.05
CA CYS A 460 33.56 -2.18 -16.37
C CYS A 460 34.47 -2.06 -17.61
N LEU A 461 34.04 -1.34 -18.65
CA LEU A 461 34.86 -1.09 -19.82
C LEU A 461 36.13 -0.29 -19.47
N ILE A 462 35.99 0.71 -18.59
CA ILE A 462 37.13 1.47 -18.07
C ILE A 462 38.02 0.56 -17.22
N MET A 463 37.47 -0.28 -16.33
CA MET A 463 38.25 -1.21 -15.50
C MET A 463 39.06 -2.22 -16.33
N VAL A 464 38.51 -2.71 -17.44
CA VAL A 464 39.24 -3.61 -18.37
C VAL A 464 40.40 -2.89 -19.06
N LYS A 465 40.26 -1.60 -19.37
CA LYS A 465 41.33 -0.81 -20.03
C LYS A 465 42.35 -0.24 -19.04
N LYS A 466 41.86 0.35 -17.95
CA LYS A 466 42.59 1.08 -16.90
C LYS A 466 41.94 0.80 -15.54
N ALA A 467 42.35 -0.31 -14.93
CA ALA A 467 41.86 -0.79 -13.64
C ALA A 467 41.79 0.30 -12.55
N ARG A 468 42.89 1.03 -12.32
CA ARG A 468 42.98 2.07 -11.28
C ARG A 468 41.96 3.19 -11.49
N LEU A 469 41.79 3.63 -12.73
CA LEU A 469 40.84 4.70 -13.07
C LEU A 469 39.39 4.25 -12.84
N GLY A 470 39.04 3.02 -13.25
CA GLY A 470 37.69 2.49 -13.03
C GLY A 470 37.33 2.34 -11.55
N VAL A 471 38.29 1.88 -10.72
CA VAL A 471 38.10 1.81 -9.26
C VAL A 471 37.97 3.21 -8.65
N MET A 472 38.81 4.17 -9.04
CA MET A 472 38.74 5.55 -8.57
C MET A 472 37.38 6.19 -8.90
N ILE A 473 36.89 6.06 -10.14
CA ILE A 473 35.57 6.56 -10.54
C ILE A 473 34.46 5.93 -9.68
N THR A 474 34.55 4.62 -9.42
CA THR A 474 33.55 3.93 -8.58
C THR A 474 33.55 4.47 -7.14
N LEU A 475 34.73 4.71 -6.56
CA LEU A 475 34.85 5.31 -5.23
C LEU A 475 34.31 6.74 -5.19
N VAL A 476 34.60 7.55 -6.21
CA VAL A 476 34.08 8.92 -6.32
C VAL A 476 32.56 8.92 -6.40
N LEU A 477 31.95 8.06 -7.22
CA LEU A 477 30.49 7.95 -7.33
C LEU A 477 29.84 7.47 -6.03
N MET A 478 30.46 6.52 -5.34
CA MET A 478 30.02 6.04 -4.03
C MET A 478 30.04 7.16 -2.99
N MET A 479 31.15 7.91 -2.92
CA MET A 479 31.27 9.05 -2.01
C MET A 479 30.31 10.18 -2.37
N ALA A 480 30.13 10.48 -3.65
CA ALA A 480 29.18 11.49 -4.11
C ALA A 480 27.76 11.15 -3.65
N SER A 481 27.32 9.89 -3.83
CA SER A 481 26.02 9.42 -3.35
C SER A 481 25.86 9.60 -1.83
N ALA A 482 26.85 9.21 -1.03
CA ALA A 482 26.81 9.35 0.43
C ALA A 482 26.80 10.82 0.88
N ILE A 483 27.61 11.66 0.24
CA ILE A 483 27.67 13.10 0.51
C ILE A 483 26.35 13.77 0.14
N THR A 484 25.71 13.40 -0.97
CA THR A 484 24.40 13.95 -1.35
C THR A 484 23.36 13.66 -0.28
N VAL A 485 23.29 12.44 0.26
CA VAL A 485 22.38 12.13 1.39
C VAL A 485 22.67 13.03 2.59
N PHE A 486 23.94 13.16 2.98
CA PHE A 486 24.35 14.00 4.11
C PHE A 486 23.94 15.46 3.92
N ILE A 487 24.20 16.03 2.74
CA ILE A 487 23.83 17.41 2.42
C ILE A 487 22.32 17.58 2.43
N THR A 488 21.55 16.68 1.82
CA THR A 488 20.08 16.77 1.78
C THR A 488 19.47 16.70 3.18
N VAL A 489 19.97 15.82 4.04
CA VAL A 489 19.51 15.73 5.44
C VAL A 489 19.76 17.05 6.18
N LEU A 490 20.95 17.63 6.07
CA LEU A 490 21.29 18.88 6.77
C LEU A 490 20.58 20.11 6.22
N THR A 491 20.40 20.19 4.89
CA THR A 491 19.82 21.37 4.23
C THR A 491 18.31 21.44 4.35
N TYR A 492 17.63 20.30 4.43
CA TYR A 492 16.17 20.22 4.44
C TYR A 492 15.57 19.72 5.77
N ASP A 493 16.39 19.48 6.79
CA ASP A 493 15.96 18.96 8.11
C ASP A 493 15.11 17.68 8.00
N GLU A 494 15.50 16.82 7.05
CA GLU A 494 14.81 15.56 6.78
C GLU A 494 15.33 14.43 7.69
N ALA A 495 14.51 13.41 7.92
CA ALA A 495 14.99 12.23 8.63
C ALA A 495 16.03 11.46 7.77
N PRO A 496 17.14 10.96 8.35
CA PRO A 496 18.18 10.26 7.60
C PRO A 496 17.71 8.90 7.05
N ILE A 497 16.60 8.39 7.59
CA ILE A 497 15.93 7.18 7.15
C ILE A 497 14.44 7.48 7.00
N ILE A 498 13.78 6.70 6.14
CA ILE A 498 12.32 6.75 6.06
C ILE A 498 11.70 6.23 7.35
N LEU A 499 10.86 7.04 7.97
CA LEU A 499 10.15 6.68 9.19
C LEU A 499 8.76 6.15 8.80
N LEU A 500 8.48 4.88 9.12
CA LEU A 500 7.22 4.21 8.78
C LEU A 500 6.06 4.63 9.70
N TYR A 501 5.84 5.94 9.82
CA TYR A 501 4.71 6.50 10.55
C TYR A 501 3.40 6.35 9.77
N MET A 502 2.29 6.19 10.48
CA MET A 502 0.97 5.99 9.85
C MET A 502 0.64 7.07 8.82
N LYS A 503 1.00 8.34 9.06
CA LYS A 503 0.80 9.43 8.09
C LYS A 503 1.49 9.15 6.74
N MET A 504 2.75 8.71 6.79
CA MET A 504 3.50 8.35 5.58
C MET A 504 2.88 7.13 4.88
N LEU A 505 2.47 6.11 5.64
CA LEU A 505 1.84 4.91 5.09
C LEU A 505 0.48 5.20 4.44
N LEU A 506 -0.28 6.15 4.98
CA LEU A 506 -1.57 6.59 4.44
C LEU A 506 -1.38 7.40 3.14
N GLN A 507 -0.43 8.34 3.14
CA GLN A 507 -0.23 9.29 2.04
C GLN A 507 1.26 9.48 1.72
N PRO A 508 1.92 8.48 1.12
CA PRO A 508 3.37 8.52 0.88
C PRO A 508 3.79 9.64 -0.08
N ASN A 509 2.89 10.03 -0.98
CA ASN A 509 3.09 11.14 -1.92
C ASN A 509 3.14 12.52 -1.25
N THR A 510 2.76 12.65 0.01
CA THR A 510 2.85 13.92 0.76
C THR A 510 4.08 13.98 1.67
N ASP A 511 4.76 12.84 1.86
CA ASP A 511 5.91 12.73 2.77
C ASP A 511 7.19 13.19 2.08
N SER A 512 7.81 14.24 2.62
CA SER A 512 9.01 14.85 2.05
C SER A 512 10.22 13.91 2.09
N THR A 513 10.38 13.16 3.18
CA THR A 513 11.46 12.18 3.33
C THR A 513 11.33 11.05 2.30
N PHE A 514 10.11 10.55 2.04
CA PHE A 514 9.84 9.58 1.00
C PHE A 514 10.26 10.09 -0.39
N LEU A 515 9.84 11.30 -0.75
CA LEU A 515 10.08 11.87 -2.08
C LEU A 515 11.53 12.34 -2.30
N ARG A 516 12.20 12.86 -1.28
CA ARG A 516 13.54 13.49 -1.40
C ARG A 516 14.68 12.54 -1.08
N ILE A 517 14.50 11.61 -0.14
CA ILE A 517 15.56 10.73 0.35
C ILE A 517 15.34 9.29 -0.09
N TYR A 518 14.11 8.77 0.03
CA TYR A 518 13.89 7.33 -0.09
C TYR A 518 13.84 6.83 -1.54
N ILE A 519 12.98 7.40 -2.38
CA ILE A 519 12.79 6.93 -3.77
C ILE A 519 13.92 7.31 -4.74
N PRO A 520 14.62 8.45 -4.63
CA PRO A 520 15.60 8.83 -5.65
C PRO A 520 16.83 7.91 -5.65
N GLY A 521 17.14 7.32 -6.81
CA GLY A 521 18.17 6.29 -6.90
C GLY A 521 19.58 6.73 -6.51
N HIS A 522 19.92 8.01 -6.71
CA HIS A 522 21.23 8.55 -6.33
C HIS A 522 21.45 8.63 -4.82
N MET A 523 20.38 8.67 -4.01
CA MET A 523 20.46 8.64 -2.56
C MET A 523 20.84 7.25 -2.02
N ARG A 524 20.60 6.19 -2.80
CA ARG A 524 20.85 4.79 -2.41
C ARG A 524 21.98 4.13 -3.22
N ALA A 525 22.58 4.85 -4.18
CA ALA A 525 23.54 4.28 -5.13
C ALA A 525 24.83 3.78 -4.46
N ALA A 526 25.22 4.32 -3.30
CA ALA A 526 26.41 3.90 -2.57
C ALA A 526 26.44 2.38 -2.30
N SER A 527 25.33 1.79 -1.84
CA SER A 527 25.23 0.35 -1.54
C SER A 527 25.41 -0.52 -2.80
N TYR A 528 24.96 -0.03 -3.96
CA TYR A 528 25.17 -0.67 -5.25
C TYR A 528 26.66 -0.63 -5.65
N PHE A 529 27.33 0.52 -5.50
CA PHE A 529 28.75 0.67 -5.85
C PHE A 529 29.70 -0.12 -4.93
N VAL A 530 29.34 -0.33 -3.66
CA VAL A 530 30.02 -1.31 -2.79
C VAL A 530 30.01 -2.70 -3.45
N GLY A 531 28.86 -3.10 -4.00
CA GLY A 531 28.72 -4.32 -4.79
C GLY A 531 29.63 -4.34 -6.02
N VAL A 532 29.71 -3.24 -6.77
CA VAL A 532 30.59 -3.10 -7.95
C VAL A 532 32.05 -3.35 -7.57
N LEU A 533 32.53 -2.72 -6.49
CA LEU A 533 33.90 -2.91 -5.99
C LEU A 533 34.16 -4.37 -5.58
N ALA A 534 33.24 -4.98 -4.82
CA ALA A 534 33.34 -6.38 -4.42
C ALA A 534 33.37 -7.34 -5.63
N GLY A 535 32.55 -7.07 -6.65
CA GLY A 535 32.52 -7.84 -7.90
C GLY A 535 33.83 -7.74 -8.68
N TYR A 536 34.42 -6.55 -8.74
CA TYR A 536 35.74 -6.34 -9.34
C TYR A 536 36.86 -7.05 -8.56
N LEU A 537 36.86 -6.97 -7.23
CA LEU A 537 37.82 -7.69 -6.39
C LEU A 537 37.76 -9.21 -6.63
N LYS A 538 36.55 -9.78 -6.68
CA LYS A 538 36.37 -11.21 -6.99
C LYS A 538 36.89 -11.55 -8.38
N TYR A 539 36.59 -10.74 -9.38
CA TYR A 539 37.09 -10.93 -10.75
C TYR A 539 38.63 -10.94 -10.77
N LYS A 540 39.26 -9.99 -10.09
CA LYS A 540 40.72 -9.89 -9.98
C LYS A 540 41.34 -11.12 -9.31
N MET A 541 40.83 -11.53 -8.15
CA MET A 541 41.30 -12.73 -7.42
C MET A 541 41.26 -13.99 -8.28
N VAL A 542 40.16 -14.19 -9.02
CA VAL A 542 40.04 -15.35 -9.93
C VAL A 542 41.03 -15.26 -11.08
N SER A 543 41.23 -14.07 -11.65
CA SER A 543 42.18 -13.88 -12.75
C SER A 543 43.64 -14.08 -12.31
N GLU A 544 44.00 -13.70 -11.09
CA GLU A 544 45.34 -13.86 -10.52
C GLU A 544 45.63 -15.33 -10.17
N ASN A 545 44.66 -16.03 -9.58
CA ASN A 545 44.77 -17.47 -9.31
C ASN A 545 44.91 -18.29 -10.60
N LEU A 546 44.24 -17.90 -11.69
CA LEU A 546 44.39 -18.54 -13.00
C LEU A 546 45.78 -18.29 -13.61
N LYS A 547 46.37 -17.11 -13.40
CA LYS A 547 47.75 -16.82 -13.82
C LYS A 547 48.76 -17.63 -13.03
N SER A 548 48.63 -17.69 -11.70
CA SER A 548 49.51 -18.46 -10.82
C SER A 548 49.52 -19.96 -11.16
N ARG A 549 48.35 -20.57 -11.42
CA ARG A 549 48.26 -21.96 -11.89
C ARG A 549 48.91 -22.20 -13.24
N ARG A 550 48.77 -21.26 -14.19
CA ARG A 550 49.41 -21.37 -15.52
C ARG A 550 50.93 -21.20 -15.45
N SER A 551 51.44 -20.36 -14.56
CA SER A 551 52.88 -20.27 -14.33
C SER A 551 53.42 -21.52 -13.63
N GLY A 552 52.69 -22.13 -12.69
CA GLY A 552 53.11 -23.37 -12.02
C GLY A 552 53.23 -24.57 -12.96
N CYS A 553 52.27 -24.77 -13.87
CA CYS A 553 52.34 -25.86 -14.87
C CYS A 553 53.41 -25.66 -15.96
N MET A 554 54.12 -24.53 -15.98
CA MET A 554 55.19 -24.26 -16.94
C MET A 554 56.58 -24.63 -16.39
N TRP A 555 56.66 -25.07 -15.12
CA TRP A 555 57.90 -25.51 -14.45
C TRP A 555 57.96 -27.03 -14.18
N ASP A 556 56.96 -27.80 -14.64
CA ASP A 556 56.91 -29.27 -14.54
C ASP A 556 57.08 -29.97 -15.92
N GLY A 557 57.90 -29.39 -16.80
CA GLY A 557 58.20 -29.90 -18.15
C GLY A 557 59.67 -30.25 -18.33
#